data_AF-A0A9E5NVJ0-F1
#
_entry.id   AF-A0A9E5NVJ0-F1
#
_cell.length_a   1.000
_cell.length_b   1.000
_cell.length_c   1.000
_cell.angle_alpha   90.00
_cell.angle_beta   90.00
_cell.angle_gamma   90.00
#
_symmetry.space_group_name_H-M   'P 1'
#
loop_
_entity.id
_entity.type
_entity.pdbx_description
1 polymer ?
#
loop_
_entity_poly.entity_id
_entity_poly.type
_entity_poly.pdbx_seq_one_letter_code
_entity_poly.pdbx_strand_id
1 'polypeptide(L)'
;MLAPYLVFFTVAAADGDLDSEEIDMLAEILSNAPAFSDDLLRALLMSTRDDSLSIINSLVSEPKDVKTELPAIAAIVDKTMSAAEAESFKRSLFFVGAQVASASGEGMFGPDSKVSEGEANAMALIAMLLDIEM
;
A
#
# COMPACT_ATOMS: atom_id res chain seq x y z
N MET A 1 6.10 7.40 -9.06
CA MET A 1 5.64 7.34 -7.66
C MET A 1 5.53 5.89 -7.26
N LEU A 2 6.17 5.47 -6.17
CA LEU A 2 6.12 4.10 -5.66
C LEU A 2 5.07 3.95 -4.53
N ALA A 3 4.05 4.81 -4.54
CA ALA A 3 3.08 4.93 -3.44
C ALA A 3 2.43 3.59 -3.03
N PRO A 4 2.00 2.71 -3.95
CA PRO A 4 1.43 1.41 -3.57
C PRO A 4 2.44 0.51 -2.86
N TYR A 5 3.72 0.58 -3.24
CA TYR A 5 4.79 -0.18 -2.59
C TYR A 5 5.10 0.39 -1.21
N LEU A 6 5.12 1.72 -1.05
CA LEU A 6 5.32 2.33 0.27
C LEU A 6 4.23 1.89 1.24
N VAL A 7 2.96 1.89 0.80
CA VAL A 7 1.84 1.39 1.60
C VAL A 7 2.02 -0.09 1.92
N PHE A 8 2.29 -0.92 0.91
CA PHE A 8 2.54 -2.34 1.10
C PHE A 8 3.62 -2.60 2.15
N PHE A 9 4.81 -2.01 2.00
CA PHE A 9 5.93 -2.17 2.92
C PHE A 9 5.61 -1.68 4.33
N THR A 10 4.84 -0.60 4.46
CA THR A 10 4.47 -0.05 5.78
C THR A 10 3.58 -1.02 6.55
N VAL A 11 2.70 -1.75 5.86
CA VAL A 11 1.77 -2.68 6.49
C VAL A 11 2.39 -4.06 6.67
N ALA A 12 2.99 -4.62 5.62
CA ALA A 12 3.64 -5.94 5.67
C ALA A 12 4.76 -5.96 6.73
N ALA A 13 5.70 -5.01 6.66
CA ALA A 13 6.79 -4.94 7.62
C ALA A 13 6.40 -4.34 8.99
N ALA A 14 5.11 -4.23 9.32
CA ALA A 14 4.67 -3.60 10.56
C ALA A 14 5.06 -4.41 11.82
N ASP A 15 5.06 -5.74 11.70
CA ASP A 15 5.39 -6.65 12.81
C ASP A 15 6.80 -7.25 12.71
N GLY A 16 7.56 -6.91 11.68
CA GLY A 16 8.90 -7.45 11.48
C GLY A 16 9.41 -7.32 10.06
N ASP A 17 10.22 -8.29 9.66
CA ASP A 17 10.77 -8.35 8.31
C ASP A 17 9.76 -8.94 7.34
N LEU A 18 9.89 -8.52 6.08
CA LEU A 18 9.06 -9.00 4.99
C LEU A 18 9.27 -10.49 4.71
N ASP A 19 8.19 -11.26 4.69
CA ASP A 19 8.24 -12.70 4.38
C ASP A 19 7.76 -13.04 2.96
N SER A 20 7.83 -14.32 2.59
CA SER A 20 7.42 -14.78 1.26
C SER A 20 5.91 -14.69 1.02
N GLU A 21 5.09 -14.85 2.06
CA GLU A 21 3.63 -14.79 1.94
C GLU A 21 3.20 -13.36 1.61
N GLU A 22 3.86 -12.37 2.22
CA GLU A 22 3.65 -10.96 1.93
C GLU A 22 4.08 -10.57 0.52
N ILE A 23 5.19 -11.11 0.03
CA ILE A 23 5.62 -10.92 -1.36
C ILE A 23 4.59 -11.52 -2.34
N ASP A 24 4.03 -12.69 -2.02
CA ASP A 24 2.98 -13.33 -2.83
C ASP A 24 1.70 -12.48 -2.85
N MET A 25 1.34 -11.83 -1.74
CA MET A 25 0.21 -10.89 -1.70
C MET A 25 0.42 -9.69 -2.63
N LEU A 26 1.63 -9.13 -2.66
CA LEU A 26 1.95 -8.06 -3.61
C LEU A 26 1.81 -8.54 -5.06
N ALA A 27 2.24 -9.77 -5.36
CA ALA A 27 2.06 -10.37 -6.68
C ALA A 27 0.58 -10.55 -7.05
N GLU A 28 -0.28 -10.88 -6.08
CA GLU A 28 -1.73 -10.94 -6.26
C GLU A 28 -2.32 -9.55 -6.54
N ILE A 29 -1.97 -8.54 -5.75
CA ILE A 29 -2.40 -7.14 -5.96
C ILE A 29 -2.01 -6.67 -7.37
N LEU A 30 -0.78 -6.92 -7.78
CA LEU A 30 -0.28 -6.54 -9.12
C LEU A 30 -0.99 -7.32 -10.25
N SER A 31 -1.34 -8.58 -10.02
CA SER A 31 -2.09 -9.39 -10.99
C SER A 31 -3.55 -8.95 -11.12
N ASN A 32 -4.13 -8.47 -10.02
CA ASN A 32 -5.48 -7.91 -9.95
C ASN A 32 -5.53 -6.40 -10.25
N ALA A 33 -4.40 -5.76 -10.57
CA ALA A 33 -4.32 -4.34 -10.91
C ALA A 33 -5.41 -3.86 -11.90
N PRO A 34 -5.77 -4.59 -12.97
CA PRO A 34 -6.82 -4.17 -13.89
C PRO A 34 -8.22 -4.00 -13.27
N ALA A 35 -8.48 -4.61 -12.10
CA ALA A 35 -9.77 -4.56 -11.42
C ALA A 35 -9.94 -3.33 -10.52
N PHE A 36 -8.87 -2.57 -10.25
CA PHE A 36 -8.96 -1.35 -9.43
C PHE A 36 -9.73 -0.26 -10.18
N SER A 37 -10.70 0.37 -9.50
CA SER A 37 -11.55 1.42 -10.07
C SER A 37 -10.81 2.74 -10.26
N ASP A 38 -9.82 3.03 -9.43
CA ASP A 38 -9.02 4.25 -9.52
C ASP A 38 -7.99 4.15 -10.66
N ASP A 39 -8.11 5.06 -11.62
CA ASP A 39 -7.31 5.03 -12.84
C ASP A 39 -5.82 5.25 -12.57
N LEU A 40 -5.48 6.11 -11.61
CA LEU A 40 -4.09 6.40 -11.28
C LEU A 40 -3.44 5.22 -10.54
N LEU A 41 -4.12 4.65 -9.55
CA LEU A 41 -3.63 3.46 -8.86
C LEU A 41 -3.46 2.29 -9.82
N ARG A 42 -4.47 2.04 -10.67
CA ARG A 42 -4.41 1.00 -11.70
C ARG A 42 -3.22 1.21 -12.63
N ALA A 43 -3.02 2.43 -13.12
CA ALA A 43 -1.89 2.75 -13.99
C ALA A 43 -0.55 2.54 -13.28
N LEU A 44 -0.41 2.96 -12.01
CA LEU A 44 0.80 2.76 -11.23
C LEU A 44 1.11 1.26 -11.07
N LEU A 45 0.17 0.47 -10.56
CA LEU A 45 0.35 -0.97 -10.35
C LEU A 45 0.67 -1.72 -11.65
N MET A 46 -0.01 -1.37 -12.76
CA MET A 46 0.26 -1.99 -14.05
C MET A 46 1.64 -1.60 -14.60
N SER A 47 2.05 -0.33 -14.42
CA SER A 47 3.34 0.17 -14.93
C SER A 47 4.56 -0.39 -14.19
N THR A 48 4.38 -0.86 -12.95
CA THR A 48 5.46 -1.37 -12.10
C THR A 48 5.47 -2.90 -12.00
N ARG A 49 4.51 -3.59 -12.61
CA ARG A 49 4.31 -5.04 -12.47
C ARG A 49 5.57 -5.84 -12.82
N ASP A 50 6.15 -5.57 -13.99
CA ASP A 50 7.30 -6.31 -14.51
C ASP A 50 8.60 -5.98 -13.75
N ASP A 51 8.66 -4.82 -13.10
CA ASP A 51 9.81 -4.35 -12.32
C ASP A 51 9.64 -4.56 -10.81
N SER A 52 8.57 -5.24 -10.37
CA SER A 52 8.16 -5.36 -8.96
C SER A 52 9.28 -5.86 -8.05
N LEU A 53 9.99 -6.93 -8.43
CA LEU A 53 11.13 -7.44 -7.66
C LEU A 53 12.29 -6.44 -7.54
N SER A 54 12.57 -5.69 -8.61
CA SER A 54 13.60 -4.64 -8.59
C SER A 54 13.22 -3.51 -7.64
N ILE A 55 11.95 -3.11 -7.65
CA ILE A 55 11.41 -2.09 -6.76
C ILE A 55 11.47 -2.54 -5.30
N ILE A 56 11.08 -3.78 -4.99
CA ILE A 56 11.16 -4.36 -3.65
C ILE A 56 12.61 -4.33 -3.16
N ASN A 57 13.55 -4.86 -3.96
CA ASN A 57 14.96 -4.88 -3.60
C ASN A 57 15.52 -3.46 -3.36
N SER A 58 15.12 -2.49 -4.17
CA SER A 58 15.48 -1.09 -4.00
C SER A 58 14.99 -0.54 -2.65
N LEU A 59 13.72 -0.77 -2.30
CA LEU A 59 13.12 -0.31 -1.05
C LEU A 59 13.69 -1.01 0.19
N VAL A 60 14.05 -2.29 0.10
CA VAL A 60 14.76 -2.99 1.18
C VAL A 60 16.18 -2.43 1.37
N SER A 61 16.89 -2.16 0.28
CA SER A 61 18.27 -1.66 0.33
C SER A 61 18.38 -0.18 0.73
N GLU A 62 17.37 0.61 0.38
CA GLU A 62 17.27 2.04 0.66
C GLU A 62 15.85 2.38 1.15
N PRO A 63 15.56 2.07 2.42
CA PRO A 63 14.25 2.33 3.00
C PRO A 63 13.86 3.81 2.88
N LYS A 64 12.65 4.05 2.41
CA LYS A 64 12.09 5.40 2.32
C LYS A 64 11.37 5.77 3.60
N ASP A 65 11.48 7.03 4.01
CA ASP A 65 10.75 7.54 5.17
C ASP A 65 9.29 7.81 4.79
N VAL A 66 8.42 6.86 5.13
CA VAL A 66 6.96 6.94 4.90
C VAL A 66 6.34 8.21 5.46
N LYS A 67 6.85 8.74 6.59
CA LYS A 67 6.35 9.98 7.20
C LYS A 67 6.67 11.22 6.37
N THR A 68 7.62 11.12 5.45
CA THR A 68 7.98 12.16 4.50
C THR A 68 7.35 11.92 3.12
N GLU A 69 7.39 10.68 2.64
CA GLU A 69 6.94 10.33 1.29
C GLU A 69 5.41 10.38 1.11
N LEU A 70 4.63 9.82 2.04
CA LEU A 70 3.16 9.77 1.89
C LEU A 70 2.51 11.17 1.94
N PRO A 71 2.90 12.08 2.86
CA PRO A 71 2.39 13.45 2.83
C PRO A 71 2.80 14.21 1.57
N ALA A 72 4.01 13.97 1.04
CA ALA A 72 4.44 14.56 -0.22
C ALA A 72 3.58 14.07 -1.40
N ILE A 73 3.26 12.78 -1.44
CA ILE A 73 2.35 12.19 -2.43
C ILE A 73 0.95 12.81 -2.31
N ALA A 74 0.40 12.89 -1.10
CA ALA A 74 -0.91 13.50 -0.83
C ALA A 74 -0.95 14.94 -1.35
N ALA A 75 0.06 15.75 -1.00
CA ALA A 75 0.16 17.12 -1.47
C ALA A 75 0.30 17.25 -3.01
N ILE A 76 0.97 16.31 -3.66
CA ILE A 76 1.08 16.27 -5.14
C ILE A 76 -0.30 16.01 -5.76
N VAL A 77 -1.02 14.99 -5.29
CA VAL A 77 -2.33 14.65 -5.89
C VAL A 77 -3.36 15.75 -5.61
N ASP A 78 -3.38 16.31 -4.40
CA ASP A 78 -4.26 17.42 -4.04
C ASP A 78 -3.99 18.69 -4.88
N LYS A 79 -2.75 18.89 -5.33
CA LYS A 79 -2.37 20.02 -6.20
C LYS A 79 -2.64 19.80 -7.68
N THR A 80 -2.59 18.55 -8.13
CA THR A 80 -2.56 18.21 -9.58
C THR A 80 -3.88 17.66 -10.11
N MET A 81 -4.77 17.19 -9.23
CA MET A 81 -6.03 16.53 -9.57
C MET A 81 -7.21 17.33 -9.00
N SER A 82 -8.43 17.01 -9.42
CA SER A 82 -9.61 17.53 -8.71
C SER A 82 -9.71 16.91 -7.31
N ALA A 83 -10.40 17.59 -6.38
CA ALA A 83 -10.55 17.11 -5.01
C ALA A 83 -11.14 15.69 -4.94
N ALA A 84 -12.12 15.39 -5.79
CA ALA A 84 -12.75 14.06 -5.84
C ALA A 84 -11.79 12.97 -6.36
N GLU A 85 -10.98 13.28 -7.37
CA GLU A 85 -9.98 12.34 -7.90
C GLU A 85 -8.83 12.12 -6.91
N ALA A 86 -8.35 13.18 -6.26
CA ALA A 86 -7.31 13.08 -5.24
C ALA A 86 -7.79 12.25 -4.05
N GLU A 87 -9.02 12.49 -3.56
CA GLU A 87 -9.62 11.69 -2.48
C GLU A 87 -9.79 10.22 -2.90
N SER A 88 -10.30 9.96 -4.11
CA SER A 88 -10.42 8.61 -4.67
C SER A 88 -9.09 7.87 -4.66
N PHE A 89 -8.02 8.52 -5.12
CA PHE A 89 -6.69 7.92 -5.16
C PHE A 89 -6.14 7.65 -3.76
N LYS A 90 -6.25 8.61 -2.83
CA LYS A 90 -5.78 8.45 -1.44
C LYS A 90 -6.52 7.31 -0.73
N ARG A 91 -7.84 7.22 -0.88
CA ARG A 91 -8.64 6.09 -0.36
C ARG A 91 -8.27 4.78 -1.03
N SER A 92 -8.02 4.77 -2.34
CA SER A 92 -7.59 3.57 -3.05
C SER A 92 -6.23 3.06 -2.57
N LEU A 93 -5.28 3.96 -2.30
CA LEU A 93 -4.01 3.61 -1.66
C LEU A 93 -4.23 3.02 -0.27
N PHE A 94 -5.07 3.64 0.56
CA PHE A 94 -5.41 3.10 1.87
C PHE A 94 -6.02 1.68 1.76
N PHE A 95 -6.90 1.45 0.78
CA PHE A 95 -7.47 0.12 0.54
C PHE A 95 -6.44 -0.93 0.09
N VAL A 96 -5.34 -0.53 -0.54
CA VAL A 96 -4.21 -1.46 -0.77
C VAL A 96 -3.64 -1.92 0.56
N GLY A 97 -3.37 -1.00 1.49
CA GLY A 97 -2.89 -1.34 2.82
C GLY A 97 -3.88 -2.22 3.59
N ALA A 98 -5.18 -1.92 3.50
CA ALA A 98 -6.22 -2.71 4.16
C ALA A 98 -6.27 -4.16 3.62
N GLN A 99 -6.07 -4.35 2.32
CA GLN A 99 -5.98 -5.68 1.71
C GLN A 99 -4.76 -6.45 2.24
N VAL A 100 -3.61 -5.79 2.37
CA VAL A 100 -2.40 -6.41 2.93
C VAL A 100 -2.63 -6.82 4.38
N ALA A 101 -3.11 -5.91 5.24
CA ALA A 101 -3.39 -6.20 6.65
C ALA A 101 -4.41 -7.34 6.82
N SER A 102 -5.44 -7.38 5.98
CA SER A 102 -6.49 -8.41 6.07
C SER A 102 -6.01 -9.79 5.61
N ALA A 103 -5.00 -9.85 4.75
CA ALA A 103 -4.46 -11.08 4.20
C ALA A 103 -3.23 -11.59 4.98
N SER A 104 -2.52 -10.70 5.69
CA SER A 104 -1.37 -11.00 6.55
C SER A 104 -1.74 -11.55 7.93
N GLY A 105 -2.97 -11.32 8.40
CA GLY A 105 -3.48 -11.86 9.66
C GLY A 105 -3.56 -13.39 9.69
N GLU A 106 -2.45 -14.05 10.05
CA GLU A 106 -2.23 -15.47 10.32
C GLU A 106 -3.11 -16.46 9.52
N GLY A 107 -2.67 -16.75 8.29
CA GLY A 107 -3.07 -17.93 7.54
C GLY A 107 -4.22 -17.69 6.57
N MET A 108 -3.86 -17.75 5.29
CA MET A 108 -4.74 -17.73 4.10
C MET A 108 -5.92 -18.75 4.14
N PHE A 109 -6.01 -19.63 5.16
CA PHE A 109 -7.08 -20.61 5.38
C PHE A 109 -7.44 -20.88 6.87
N GLY A 110 -7.22 -19.92 7.78
CA GLY A 110 -7.56 -20.05 9.20
C GLY A 110 -8.85 -19.28 9.59
N PRO A 111 -9.75 -19.82 10.44
CA PRO A 111 -10.99 -19.15 10.84
C PRO A 111 -10.82 -17.96 11.82
N ASP A 112 -9.59 -17.53 12.11
CA ASP A 112 -9.24 -16.52 13.12
C ASP A 112 -8.32 -15.41 12.59
N SER A 113 -8.41 -15.03 11.31
CA SER A 113 -7.59 -13.94 10.75
C SER A 113 -7.84 -12.62 11.49
N LYS A 114 -6.84 -12.19 12.25
CA LYS A 114 -6.88 -10.94 13.01
C LYS A 114 -5.75 -10.06 12.52
N VAL A 115 -6.12 -8.87 12.05
CA VAL A 115 -5.18 -7.77 11.86
C VAL A 115 -4.44 -7.56 13.17
N SER A 116 -3.12 -7.53 13.11
CA SER A 116 -2.28 -7.36 14.30
C SER A 116 -2.37 -5.93 14.85
N GLU A 117 -1.85 -5.69 16.06
CA GLU A 117 -1.75 -4.33 16.60
C GLU A 117 -0.78 -3.47 15.77
N GLY A 118 0.32 -4.05 15.26
CA GLY A 118 1.28 -3.36 14.40
C GLY A 118 0.66 -2.93 13.08
N GLU A 119 -0.04 -3.84 12.41
CA GLU A 119 -0.75 -3.57 11.16
C GLU A 119 -1.87 -2.53 11.35
N ALA A 120 -2.62 -2.62 12.44
CA ALA A 120 -3.64 -1.61 12.77
C ALA A 120 -3.03 -0.22 12.98
N ASN A 121 -1.88 -0.15 13.66
CA ASN A 121 -1.13 1.10 13.85
C ASN A 121 -0.56 1.63 12.52
N ALA A 122 -0.06 0.75 11.66
CA ALA A 122 0.41 1.10 10.32
C ALA A 122 -0.72 1.69 9.46
N MET A 123 -1.90 1.06 9.50
CA MET A 123 -3.09 1.55 8.81
C MET A 123 -3.55 2.92 9.33
N ALA A 124 -3.58 3.12 10.65
CA ALA A 124 -3.90 4.42 11.23
C ALA A 124 -2.89 5.51 10.83
N LEU A 125 -1.60 5.17 10.79
CA LEU A 125 -0.54 6.07 10.32
C LEU A 125 -0.74 6.42 8.84
N ILE A 126 -1.04 5.44 7.97
CA ILE A 126 -1.29 5.68 6.54
C ILE A 126 -2.48 6.61 6.34
N ALA A 127 -3.61 6.38 7.03
CA ALA A 127 -4.78 7.26 6.94
C ALA A 127 -4.43 8.70 7.32
N MET A 128 -3.66 8.89 8.39
CA MET A 128 -3.20 10.20 8.85
C MET A 128 -2.28 10.87 7.82
N LEU A 129 -1.31 10.14 7.28
CA LEU A 129 -0.32 10.69 6.34
C LEU A 129 -0.93 11.00 4.96
N LEU A 130 -2.00 10.30 4.58
CA LEU A 130 -2.76 10.55 3.36
C LEU A 130 -3.89 11.57 3.56
N ASP A 131 -4.07 12.12 4.75
CA ASP A 131 -5.15 13.07 5.07
C ASP A 131 -6.55 12.51 4.68
N ILE A 132 -6.83 11.29 5.12
CA ILE A 132 -8.10 10.61 4.89
C ILE A 132 -8.96 10.73 6.15
N GLU A 133 -10.16 11.29 6.00
CA GLU A 133 -11.19 11.23 7.05
C GLU A 133 -11.73 9.79 7.16
N MET A 134 -11.57 9.19 8.35
CA MET A 134 -12.06 7.86 8.74
C MET A 134 -13.45 7.92 9.34
#